data_AF-A0A967TA33-F1
#
_entry.id   AF-A0A967TA33-F1
#
_cell.length_a   1.000
_cell.length_b   1.000
_cell.length_c   1.000
_cell.angle_alpha   90.00
_cell.angle_beta   90.00
_cell.angle_gamma   90.00
#
_symmetry.space_group_name_H-M   'P 1'
#
loop_
_entity.id
_entity.type
_entity.pdbx_description
1 polymer ?
#
loop_
_entity_poly.entity_id
_entity_poly.type
_entity_poly.pdbx_seq_one_letter_code
_entity_poly.pdbx_strand_id
1 'polypeptide(L)' 'MVRIFVSDLNNDNFPDIIYNVSIYYPNSQYELFHTYILFNNQDGTFQDPVNYYTGICSHKSYAADLDGNGWND' A
#
# COMPACT_ATOMS: atom_id res chain seq x y z
N MET A 1 0.72 13.44 -6.32
CA MET A 1 1.93 13.26 -5.47
C MET A 1 2.00 11.80 -5.10
N VAL A 2 3.11 11.13 -5.37
CA VAL A 2 3.32 9.74 -4.91
C VAL A 2 3.88 9.78 -3.50
N ARG A 3 3.31 8.99 -2.59
CA ARG A 3 3.86 8.76 -1.25
C ARG A 3 4.18 7.28 -1.11
N ILE A 4 5.41 7.00 -0.69
CA ILE A 4 5.93 5.65 -0.46
C ILE A 4 6.05 5.44 1.05
N PHE A 5 5.65 4.26 1.50
CA PHE A 5 5.80 3.75 2.85
C PHE A 5 6.37 2.32 2.75
N VAL A 6 7.15 1.92 3.76
CA VAL A 6 7.85 0.63 3.78
C VAL A 6 7.60 -0.02 5.12
N SER A 7 7.13 -1.27 5.11
CA SER A 7 6.88 -2.09 6.29
C SER A 7 6.85 -3.56 5.87
N ASP A 8 7.19 -4.47 6.78
CA ASP A 8 6.90 -5.89 6.61
C ASP A 8 5.41 -6.10 6.89
N LEU A 9 4.62 -6.49 5.90
CA LEU A 9 3.17 -6.67 6.00
C LEU A 9 2.75 -8.14 6.03
N ASN A 10 3.64 -9.06 5.71
CA ASN A 10 3.36 -10.49 5.66
C ASN A 10 4.19 -11.31 6.66
N ASN A 11 4.96 -10.63 7.53
CA ASN A 11 5.80 -11.18 8.58
C ASN A 11 6.88 -12.15 8.07
N ASP A 12 7.44 -11.87 6.89
CA ASP A 12 8.54 -12.65 6.34
C ASP A 12 9.94 -12.11 6.71
N ASN A 13 10.01 -11.01 7.46
CA ASN A 13 11.19 -10.23 7.82
C ASN A 13 11.83 -9.45 6.67
N PHE A 14 11.16 -9.33 5.52
CA PHE A 14 11.60 -8.52 4.39
C PHE A 14 10.65 -7.33 4.20
N PRO A 15 11.18 -6.10 4.08
CA PRO A 15 10.31 -4.94 3.92
C PRO A 15 9.56 -4.97 2.57
N ASP A 16 8.25 -4.75 2.65
CA ASP A 16 7.36 -4.55 1.51
C ASP A 16 7.22 -3.07 1.17
N ILE A 17 6.78 -2.78 -0.07
CA ILE A 17 6.54 -1.42 -0.52
C ILE A 17 5.04 -1.15 -0.61
N ILE A 18 4.61 -0.06 0.02
CA ILE A 18 3.27 0.48 -0.09
C ILE A 18 3.38 1.83 -0.82
N TYR A 19 2.61 2.03 -1.88
CA TYR A 19 2.52 3.34 -2.53
C TYR A 19 1.08 3.76 -2.80
N ASN A 20 0.83 5.07 -2.66
CA ASN A 20 -0.48 5.66 -2.87
C ASN A 20 -0.53 6.45 -4.16
N VAL A 21 -1.59 6.24 -4.95
CA VAL A 21 -1.84 6.89 -6.23
C VAL A 21 -3.22 7.52 -6.23
N SER A 22 -3.30 8.75 -6.73
CA SER A 22 -4.55 9.36 -7.15
C SER A 22 -4.75 9.11 -8.64
N ILE A 23 -5.90 8.55 -9.01
CA ILE A 23 -6.30 8.27 -10.38
C ILE A 23 -7.52 9.13 -10.72
N TYR A 24 -7.40 9.88 -11.81
CA TYR A 24 -8.53 10.60 -12.39
C TYR A 24 -9.26 9.68 -13.37
N TYR A 25 -10.53 9.38 -13.08
CA TYR A 25 -11.39 8.64 -13.98
C TYR A 25 -12.24 9.61 -14.80
N PRO A 26 -12.33 9.45 -16.15
CA PRO A 26 -13.03 10.40 -17.03
C PRO A 26 -14.48 10.71 -16.65
N ASN A 27 -15.16 9.79 -15.97
CA ASN A 27 -16.56 9.91 -15.56
C ASN A 27 -16.74 10.09 -14.03
N SER A 28 -15.67 10.37 -13.30
CA SER A 28 -15.73 10.61 -11.85
C SER A 28 -15.71 12.10 -11.54
N GLN A 29 -16.55 12.53 -10.60
CA GLN A 29 -16.52 13.90 -10.07
C GLN A 29 -15.33 14.14 -9.13
N TYR A 30 -14.66 13.07 -8.70
CA TYR A 30 -13.56 13.11 -7.74
C TYR A 30 -12.36 12.31 -8.22
N GLU A 31 -11.17 12.74 -7.81
CA GLU A 31 -9.99 11.89 -7.82
C GLU A 31 -10.19 10.69 -6.88
N LEU A 32 -9.89 9.50 -7.38
CA LEU A 32 -10.03 8.26 -6.65
C LEU A 32 -8.66 7.76 -6.21
N PHE A 33 -8.56 7.31 -4.97
CA PHE A 33 -7.30 6.91 -4.38
C PHE A 33 -7.16 5.40 -4.34
N HIS A 34 -5.96 4.95 -4.67
CA HIS A 34 -5.56 3.56 -4.70
C HIS A 34 -4.28 3.38 -3.89
N THR A 35 -4.26 2.31 -3.10
CA THR A 35 -3.05 1.84 -2.40
C THR A 35 -2.59 0.56 -3.08
N TYR A 36 -1.33 0.55 -3.47
CA TYR A 36 -0.69 -0.62 -4.06
C TYR A 36 0.33 -1.18 -3.09
N ILE A 37 0.38 -2.51 -3.01
CA ILE A 37 1.35 -3.24 -2.20
C ILE A 37 2.21 -4.11 -3.13
N LEU A 38 3.52 -4.05 -2.94
CA LEU A 38 4.49 -4.91 -3.59
C LEU A 38 5.17 -5.73 -2.51
N PHE A 39 4.89 -7.03 -2.51
CA PHE A 39 5.55 -7.96 -1.61
C PHE A 39 6.97 -8.26 -2.10
N ASN A 40 7.92 -8.26 -1.17
CA ASN A 40 9.32 -8.56 -1.48
C ASN A 40 9.48 -10.06 -1.82
N ASN A 41 10.25 -10.38 -2.86
CA ASN A 41 10.59 -11.77 -3.20
C ASN A 41 11.83 -12.29 -2.46
N GLN A 42 12.40 -11.49 -1.56
CA GLN A 42 13.59 -11.82 -0.75
C GLN A 42 14.89 -11.95 -1.57
N ASP A 43 14.85 -11.56 -2.85
CA ASP A 43 15.97 -11.64 -3.80
C ASP A 43 16.30 -10.28 -4.45
N GLY A 44 15.72 -9.19 -3.92
CA GLY A 44 15.84 -7.84 -4.47
C GLY A 44 14.81 -7.50 -5.55
N THR A 45 13.89 -8.42 -5.86
CA THR A 45 12.74 -8.19 -6.74
C THR A 45 11.43 -8.12 -5.93
N PHE A 46 10.34 -7.73 -6.60
CA PHE A 46 9.02 -7.61 -5.99
C PHE A 46 7.98 -8.37 -6.81
N GLN A 47 6.94 -8.87 -6.14
CA GLN A 47 5.76 -9.44 -6.78
C GLN A 47 4.98 -8.38 -7.58
N ASP A 48 4.07 -8.86 -8.43
CA ASP A 48 3.11 -7.99 -9.09
C ASP A 48 2.29 -7.20 -8.05
N PRO A 49 1.99 -5.92 -8.32
CA PRO A 49 1.37 -5.05 -7.33
C PRO A 49 -0.09 -5.45 -7.07
N VAL A 50 -0.45 -5.58 -5.80
CA VAL A 50 -1.84 -5.77 -5.36
C VAL A 50 -2.51 -4.41 -5.17
N ASN A 51 -3.66 -4.19 -5.81
CA ASN A 51 -4.37 -2.90 -5.80
C ASN A 51 -5.57 -2.92 -4.84
N TYR A 52 -5.62 -1.93 -3.95
CA TYR A 52 -6.75 -1.66 -3.08
C TYR A 52 -7.33 -0.27 -3.38
N TYR A 53 -8.62 -0.22 -3.74
CA TYR A 53 -9.36 1.04 -3.84
C TYR A 53 -9.67 1.56 -2.43
N THR A 54 -9.21 2.79 -2.14
CA THR A 54 -9.34 3.41 -0.80
C THR A 54 -10.31 4.58 -0.76
N GLY A 55 -11.04 4.84 -1.85
CA GLY A 55 -12.10 5.85 -1.86
C GLY A 55 -11.63 7.23 -2.27
N ILE A 56 -12.28 8.24 -1.70
CA ILE A 56 -12.05 9.67 -1.96
C ILE A 56 -11.27 10.24 -0.79
N CYS A 57 -10.21 11.02 -1.05
CA CYS A 57 -9.36 11.68 -0.05
C CYS A 57 -8.52 10.76 0.86
N SER A 58 -8.02 9.63 0.37
CA SER A 58 -6.97 8.88 1.08
C SER A 58 -5.60 9.53 0.87
N HIS A 59 -4.85 9.79 1.94
CA HIS A 59 -3.64 10.63 1.82
C HIS A 59 -2.34 9.96 2.27
N LYS A 60 -2.40 9.01 3.21
CA LYS A 60 -1.22 8.40 3.82
C LYS A 60 -1.52 6.98 4.29
N SER A 61 -0.53 6.12 4.15
CA SER A 61 -0.50 4.79 4.76
C SER A 61 0.41 4.82 5.97
N TYR A 62 0.03 4.05 6.99
CA TYR A 62 0.80 3.76 8.19
C TYR A 62 0.57 2.27 8.46
N ALA A 63 1.56 1.61 9.03
CA ALA A 63 1.40 0.24 9.48
C ALA A 63 1.95 0.08 10.89
N ALA A 64 1.23 -0.67 11.71
CA ALA A 64 1.59 -1.03 13.07
C ALA A 64 0.79 -2.25 13.50
N ASP A 65 1.28 -3.02 14.46
CA ASP A 65 0.48 -4.05 15.14
C ASP A 65 -0.61 -3.38 15.99
N LEU A 66 -1.84 -3.31 15.45
CA LEU A 66 -2.96 -2.63 16.11
C LEU A 66 -3.78 -3.57 16.99
N ASP A 67 -3.73 -4.87 16.73
CA ASP A 67 -4.50 -5.88 17.46
C ASP A 67 -3.67 -6.77 18.41
N GLY A 68 -2.34 -6.63 18.38
CA GLY A 68 -1.40 -7.36 19.25
C GLY A 68 -1.09 -8.77 18.78
N ASN A 69 -1.37 -9.12 17.52
CA ASN A 69 -1.12 -10.45 16.96
C ASN A 69 0.33 -10.61 16.44
N GLY A 70 1.13 -9.53 16.47
CA GLY A 70 2.50 -9.50 15.99
C GLY A 70 2.66 -9.20 14.49
N TRP A 71 1.58 -8.86 13.77
CA TRP A 71 1.57 -8.51 12.35
C TRP A 71 1.27 -7.02 12.23
N ASN A 72 1.86 -6.36 11.24
CA ASN A 72 1.51 -4.98 10.96
C ASN A 72 0.18 -4.91 10.19
N ASP A 73 -0.76 -4.12 10.71
CA ASP A 73 -2.06 -3.79 10.10
C ASP A 73 -1.99 -2.53 9.23
#